data_AF-A0A7L5A2R2-F1
#
_entry.id   AF-A0A7L5A2R2-F1
#
_cell.length_a   1.000
_cell.length_b   1.000
_cell.length_c   1.000
_cell.angle_alpha   90.00
_cell.angle_beta   90.00
_cell.angle_gamma   90.00
#
_symmetry.space_group_name_H-M   'P 1'
#
loop_
_entity.id
_entity.type
_entity.pdbx_description
1 polymer ?
#
loop_
_entity_poly.entity_id
_entity_poly.type
_entity_poly.pdbx_seq_one_letter_code
_entity_poly.pdbx_strand_id
1 'polypeptide(L)' 'MSYLLIKSLSSLLVLLLMFEGMVTAFHLLNLPSDRAVLEGVCLLLLTAAGGFAAFRLVWWKRPQRTG' A
#
# COMPACT_ATOMS: atom_id res chain seq x y z
N MET A 1 -10.87 18.14 -13.68
CA MET A 1 -10.42 16.72 -13.65
C MET A 1 -11.59 15.83 -13.27
N SER A 2 -11.89 14.81 -14.07
CA SER A 2 -12.98 13.86 -13.77
C SER A 2 -12.70 13.10 -12.47
N TYR A 3 -13.71 12.91 -11.60
CA TYR A 3 -13.59 12.20 -10.32
C TYR A 3 -12.95 10.80 -10.45
N LEU A 4 -13.24 10.10 -11.55
CA LEU A 4 -12.63 8.81 -11.88
C LEU A 4 -11.13 8.90 -12.14
N LEU A 5 -10.65 9.98 -12.78
CA LEU A 5 -9.22 10.19 -13.02
C LEU A 5 -8.47 10.39 -11.70
N ILE A 6 -9.03 11.16 -10.77
CA ILE A 6 -8.42 11.38 -9.45
C ILE A 6 -8.35 10.06 -8.68
N LYS A 7 -9.43 9.29 -8.66
CA LYS A 7 -9.44 7.95 -8.05
C LYS A 7 -8.41 7.01 -8.66
N SER A 8 -8.32 6.99 -9.99
CA SER A 8 -7.34 6.17 -10.72
C SER A 8 -5.91 6.58 -10.36
N LEU A 9 -5.59 7.87 -10.42
CA LEU A 9 -4.27 8.40 -10.04
C LEU A 9 -3.92 8.08 -8.58
N SER A 10 -4.87 8.25 -7.65
CA SER A 10 -4.67 7.87 -6.25
C SER A 10 -4.40 6.38 -6.08
N SER A 11 -5.13 5.51 -6.80
CA SER A 11 -4.87 4.07 -6.76
C SER A 11 -3.51 3.68 -7.33
N LEU A 12 -3.08 4.38 -8.39
CA LEU A 12 -1.78 4.17 -9.03
C LEU A 12 -0.63 4.60 -8.10
N LEU A 13 -0.81 5.69 -7.37
CA LEU A 13 0.14 6.16 -6.36
C LEU A 13 0.25 5.19 -5.17
N VAL A 14 -0.88 4.67 -4.68
CA VAL A 14 -0.88 3.62 -3.64
C VAL A 14 -0.15 2.37 -4.12
N LEU A 15 -0.39 1.96 -5.38
CA LEU A 15 0.26 0.79 -5.97
C LEU A 15 1.78 0.98 -6.10
N LEU A 16 2.25 2.16 -6.50
CA LEU A 16 3.68 2.50 -6.58
C LEU A 16 4.35 2.40 -5.20
N LEU A 17 3.74 2.97 -4.16
CA LEU A 17 4.26 2.89 -2.79
C LEU A 17 4.29 1.44 -2.27
N MET A 18 3.26 0.64 -2.58
CA MET A 18 3.22 -0.79 -2.27
C MET A 18 4.35 -1.55 -2.94
N PHE A 19 4.59 -1.28 -4.22
CA PHE A 19 5.64 -1.91 -4.99
C PHE A 19 7.03 -1.59 -4.42
N GLU A 20 7.30 -0.33 -4.11
CA GLU A 20 8.56 0.09 -3.50
C GLU A 20 8.76 -0.57 -2.13
N GLY A 21 7.75 -0.55 -1.27
CA GLY A 21 7.81 -1.21 0.04
C GLY A 21 8.07 -2.72 -0.05
N MET A 22 7.45 -3.40 -1.02
CA MET A 22 7.70 -4.81 -1.30
C MET A 22 9.17 -5.05 -1.72
N VAL A 23 9.70 -4.25 -2.65
CA VAL A 23 11.08 -4.37 -3.13
C VAL A 23 12.07 -4.15 -1.98
N THR A 24 11.86 -3.13 -1.16
CA THR A 24 12.71 -2.88 0.01
C THR A 24 12.67 -4.04 0.99
N ALA A 25 11.49 -4.59 1.26
CA ALA A 25 11.35 -5.70 2.18
C ALA A 25 12.04 -6.97 1.66
N PHE A 26 11.92 -7.28 0.36
CA PHE A 26 12.67 -8.39 -0.24
C PHE A 26 14.18 -8.16 -0.24
N HIS A 27 14.63 -6.91 -0.41
CA HIS A 27 16.04 -6.59 -0.26
C HIS A 27 16.53 -6.90 1.15
N LEU A 28 15.80 -6.49 2.19
CA LEU A 28 16.13 -6.77 3.59
C LEU A 28 16.15 -8.27 3.90
N LEU A 29 15.19 -9.02 3.37
CA LEU A 29 15.13 -10.48 3.52
C LEU A 29 16.32 -11.19 2.86
N ASN A 30 16.95 -10.57 1.86
CA ASN A 30 18.10 -11.14 1.16
C ASN A 30 19.43 -10.86 1.86
N LEU A 31 19.46 -10.01 2.90
CA LEU A 31 20.66 -9.79 3.70
C LEU A 31 20.87 -10.96 4.68
N PRO A 32 22.12 -11.42 4.88
CA PRO A 32 22.44 -12.48 5.84
C PRO A 32 22.47 -11.92 7.28
N SER A 33 21.33 -11.43 7.77
CA SER A 33 21.17 -10.87 9.11
C SER A 33 19.75 -11.14 9.63
N ASP A 34 19.63 -11.81 10.78
CA ASP A 34 18.34 -12.13 11.40
C ASP A 34 17.50 -10.88 11.70
N ARG A 35 18.16 -9.77 12.04
CA ARG A 35 17.49 -8.47 12.23
C ARG A 35 16.92 -7.93 10.92
N ALA A 36 17.68 -8.03 9.83
CA ALA A 36 17.20 -7.60 8.50
C ALA A 36 16.02 -8.47 8.04
N VAL A 37 16.03 -9.77 8.35
CA VAL A 37 14.91 -10.66 8.08
C VAL A 37 13.66 -10.21 8.86
N LEU A 38 13.78 -9.95 10.17
CA LEU A 38 12.67 -9.47 10.99
C LEU A 38 12.10 -8.14 10.47
N GLU A 39 12.98 -7.19 10.16
CA GLU A 39 12.59 -5.90 9.60
C GLU A 39 11.88 -6.07 8.25
N GLY A 40 12.40 -6.91 7.36
CA GLY A 40 11.78 -7.23 6.07
C GLY A 40 10.38 -7.85 6.22
N VAL A 41 10.21 -8.83 7.11
CA VAL A 41 8.88 -9.41 7.38
C VAL A 41 7.91 -8.36 7.95
N CYS A 42 8.37 -7.53 8.89
CA CYS A 42 7.55 -6.47 9.47
C CYS A 42 7.11 -5.46 8.40
N LEU A 43 8.03 -5.08 7.51
CA LEU A 43 7.77 -4.15 6.41
C LEU A 43 6.78 -4.74 5.39
N LEU A 44 6.87 -6.03 5.07
CA LEU A 44 5.87 -6.72 4.24
C LEU A 44 4.49 -6.71 4.89
N LEU A 45 4.38 -6.99 6.19
CA LEU A 45 3.10 -6.99 6.90
C LEU A 45 2.46 -5.60 6.92
N LEU A 46 3.26 -4.57 7.23
CA LEU A 46 2.81 -3.17 7.19
C LEU A 46 2.40 -2.75 5.79
N THR A 47 3.14 -3.19 4.77
CA THR A 47 2.84 -2.91 3.38
C THR A 47 1.51 -3.57 3.00
N ALA A 48 1.32 -4.86 3.26
CA ALA A 48 0.08 -5.56 2.94
C ALA A 48 -1.15 -4.95 3.66
N ALA A 49 -1.05 -4.70 4.97
CA ALA A 49 -2.13 -4.12 5.75
C ALA A 49 -2.43 -2.67 5.34
N GLY A 50 -1.38 -1.86 5.18
CA GLY A 50 -1.48 -0.45 4.80
C GLY A 50 -2.02 -0.28 3.38
N GLY A 51 -1.58 -1.10 2.43
CA GLY A 51 -2.07 -1.13 1.06
C GLY A 51 -3.54 -1.47 0.97
N PHE A 52 -3.96 -2.50 1.69
CA PHE A 52 -5.36 -2.89 1.75
C PHE A 52 -6.23 -1.76 2.34
N ALA A 53 -5.79 -1.14 3.45
CA ALA A 53 -6.50 -0.03 4.07
C ALA A 53 -6.57 1.20 3.15
N ALA A 54 -5.47 1.58 2.52
CA ALA A 54 -5.39 2.71 1.60
C ALA A 54 -6.24 2.49 0.34
N PHE A 55 -6.18 1.30 -0.26
CA PHE A 55 -7.00 0.94 -1.40
C PHE A 55 -8.49 0.96 -1.03
N ARG A 56 -8.85 0.38 0.13
CA ARG A 56 -10.20 0.42 0.65
C ARG A 56 -10.69 1.85 0.86
N LEU A 57 -9.87 2.76 1.37
CA LEU A 57 -10.21 4.18 1.54
C LEU A 57 -10.45 4.89 0.20
N VAL A 58 -9.58 4.67 -0.79
CA VAL A 58 -9.73 5.26 -2.13
C VAL A 58 -11.05 4.81 -2.77
N TRP A 59 -11.40 3.53 -2.63
CA TRP A 59 -12.59 2.95 -3.25
C TRP A 59 -13.84 2.98 -2.38
N TRP A 60 -13.73 3.39 -1.12
CA TRP A 60 -14.86 3.48 -0.21
C TRP A 60 -15.94 4.38 -0.81
N LYS A 61 -17.14 3.82 -1.01
CA LYS A 61 -18.29 4.64 -1.43
C LYS A 61 -18.65 5.54 -0.26
N ARG A 62 -18.60 6.87 -0.46
CA ARG A 62 -19.22 7.77 0.50
C ARG A 62 -20.71 7.45 0.54
N PRO A 63 -21.33 7.27 1.71
CA PRO A 63 -22.78 7.16 1.78
C PRO A 63 -23.38 8.40 1.13
N GLN A 64 -24.26 8.21 0.15
CA GLN A 64 -25.10 9.31 -0.31
C GLN A 64 -25.95 9.72 0.89
N ARG A 65 -25.70 10.93 1.43
CA ARG A 65 -26.69 11.59 2.29
C ARG A 65 -27.90 11.87 1.40
N THR A 66 -28.85 10.94 1.39
CA THR A 66 -30.22 11.20 0.97
C THR A 66 -30.84 12.15 1.98
N GLY A 67 -31.21 13.34 1.50
CA GLY A 67 -32.27 14.21 2.03
C GLY A 67 -32.14 14.62 3.48
#